data_AF-A0A9W9YUJ2-F1
#
_entry.id   AF-A0A9W9YUJ2-F1
#
_cell.length_a   1.000
_cell.length_b   1.000
_cell.length_c   1.000
_cell.angle_alpha   90.00
_cell.angle_beta   90.00
_cell.angle_gamma   90.00
#
_symmetry.space_group_name_H-M   'P 1'
#
loop_
_entity.id
_entity.type
_entity.pdbx_description
1 polymer ?
#
loop_
_entity_poly.entity_id
_entity_poly.type
_entity_poly.pdbx_seq_one_letter_code
_entity_poly.pdbx_strand_id
1 'polypeptide(L)'
;MPFGSSSFDHDKVGYLTVEQALADYAVLVTELKIQFKATQSKVVAFGGSYGGILSAYMRFKYPNVIDAALAASAPIYMLTFKGSQREFFFSAVTEDFLNADP
;
A
#
# COMPACT_ATOMS: atom_id res chain seq x y z
N MET A 1 -15.41 10.75 -3.36
CA MET A 1 -15.15 9.63 -4.30
C MET A 1 -15.24 10.16 -5.73
N PRO A 2 -14.47 9.62 -6.69
CA PRO A 2 -14.24 10.22 -8.02
C PRO A 2 -15.49 10.35 -8.90
N PHE A 3 -16.55 9.59 -8.64
CA PHE A 3 -17.81 9.63 -9.40
C PHE A 3 -19.00 10.13 -8.59
N GLY A 4 -18.76 10.89 -7.51
CA GLY A 4 -19.83 11.39 -6.64
C GLY A 4 -20.65 10.24 -6.01
N SER A 5 -21.98 10.39 -5.99
CA SER A 5 -22.91 9.37 -5.46
C SER A 5 -22.88 8.04 -6.21
N SER A 6 -22.49 8.05 -7.49
CA SER A 6 -22.36 6.86 -8.36
C SER A 6 -21.07 6.06 -8.14
N SER A 7 -20.23 6.44 -7.18
CA SER A 7 -18.92 5.78 -7.02
C SER A 7 -19.00 4.32 -6.57
N PHE A 8 -20.15 3.92 -6.01
CA PHE A 8 -20.42 2.54 -5.61
C PHE A 8 -21.20 1.74 -6.65
N ASP A 9 -21.52 2.34 -7.80
CA ASP A 9 -22.11 1.64 -8.92
C ASP A 9 -21.15 0.54 -9.40
N HIS A 10 -21.68 -0.60 -9.82
CA HIS A 10 -20.91 -1.81 -10.11
C HIS A 10 -19.79 -1.58 -11.14
N ASP A 11 -20.04 -0.78 -12.16
CA ASP A 11 -19.06 -0.44 -13.19
C ASP A 11 -18.00 0.57 -12.71
N LYS A 12 -18.27 1.32 -11.63
CA LYS A 12 -17.35 2.32 -11.06
C LYS A 12 -16.48 1.78 -9.94
N VAL A 13 -17.03 0.90 -9.10
CA VAL A 13 -16.26 0.24 -8.04
C VAL A 13 -15.16 -0.66 -8.62
N GLY A 14 -15.31 -1.11 -9.88
CA GLY A 14 -14.27 -1.86 -10.59
C GLY A 14 -12.95 -1.11 -10.76
N TYR A 15 -12.93 0.22 -10.63
CA TYR A 15 -11.69 1.01 -10.63
C TYR A 15 -10.97 1.04 -9.27
N LEU A 16 -11.60 0.53 -8.20
CA LEU A 16 -10.99 0.43 -6.87
C LEU A 16 -10.02 -0.76 -6.84
N THR A 17 -8.84 -0.59 -7.41
CA THR A 17 -7.78 -1.60 -7.43
C THR A 17 -6.45 -1.05 -6.93
N VAL A 18 -5.56 -1.96 -6.52
CA VAL A 18 -4.20 -1.62 -6.12
C VAL A 18 -3.45 -0.98 -7.30
N GLU A 19 -3.59 -1.53 -8.50
CA GLU A 19 -2.91 -1.06 -9.71
C GLU A 19 -3.29 0.38 -10.05
N GLN A 20 -4.57 0.73 -9.95
CA GLN A 20 -5.04 2.11 -10.17
C GLN A 20 -4.44 3.06 -9.12
N ALA A 21 -4.47 2.68 -7.84
CA ALA A 21 -3.87 3.51 -6.79
C ALA A 21 -2.34 3.71 -6.97
N LEU A 22 -1.61 2.68 -7.40
CA LEU A 22 -0.18 2.82 -7.69
C LEU A 22 0.07 3.73 -8.90
N ALA A 23 -0.76 3.62 -9.95
CA ALA A 23 -0.69 4.50 -11.11
C ALA A 23 -0.96 5.97 -10.73
N ASP A 24 -1.97 6.21 -9.89
CA ASP A 24 -2.28 7.55 -9.37
C ASP A 24 -1.07 8.16 -8.64
N TYR A 25 -0.41 7.40 -7.75
CA TYR A 25 0.80 7.87 -7.07
C TYR A 25 1.96 8.11 -8.03
N ALA A 26 2.16 7.26 -9.04
CA ALA A 26 3.23 7.43 -10.01
C ALA A 26 3.05 8.71 -10.85
N VAL A 27 1.81 9.01 -11.27
CA VAL A 27 1.47 10.25 -11.98
C VAL A 27 1.65 11.44 -11.04
N LEU A 28 1.07 11.40 -9.85
CA LEU A 28 1.15 12.49 -8.88
C LEU A 28 2.61 12.86 -8.55
N VAL A 29 3.45 11.88 -8.24
CA VAL A 29 4.86 12.13 -7.89
C VAL A 29 5.60 12.75 -9.09
N THR A 30 5.36 12.25 -10.30
CA THR A 30 5.95 12.80 -11.53
C THR A 30 5.56 14.26 -11.72
N GLU A 31 4.27 14.57 -11.61
CA GLU A 31 3.75 15.93 -11.77
C GLU A 31 4.30 16.89 -10.69
N LEU A 32 4.34 16.45 -9.42
CA LEU A 32 4.92 17.25 -8.34
C LEU A 32 6.40 17.55 -8.60
N LYS A 33 7.18 16.58 -9.09
CA LYS A 33 8.60 16.81 -9.41
C LYS A 33 8.77 17.85 -10.53
N ILE A 34 7.88 17.88 -11.52
CA ILE A 34 7.89 18.90 -12.59
C ILE A 34 7.49 20.26 -12.01
N GLN A 35 6.34 20.32 -11.32
CA GLN A 35 5.78 21.55 -10.76
C GLN A 35 6.76 22.28 -9.84
N PHE A 36 7.49 21.54 -9.01
CA PHE A 36 8.45 22.09 -8.06
C PHE A 36 9.90 22.12 -8.58
N LYS A 37 10.15 21.86 -9.87
CA LYS A 37 11.49 21.79 -10.49
C LYS A 37 12.45 20.83 -9.74
N ALA A 38 11.91 19.77 -9.17
CA ALA A 38 12.60 18.77 -8.36
C ALA A 38 12.89 17.47 -9.15
N THR A 39 13.15 17.57 -10.46
CA THR A 39 13.26 16.39 -11.36
C THR A 39 14.36 15.40 -10.95
N GLN A 40 15.44 15.89 -10.34
CA GLN A 40 16.57 15.07 -9.86
C GLN A 40 16.39 14.58 -8.42
N SER A 41 15.38 15.04 -7.69
CA SER A 41 15.16 14.69 -6.29
C SER A 41 14.80 13.21 -6.15
N LYS A 42 15.41 12.57 -5.14
CA LYS A 42 15.11 11.20 -4.75
C LYS A 42 13.78 11.13 -4.02
N VAL A 43 13.01 10.07 -4.26
CA VAL A 43 11.68 9.89 -3.66
C VAL A 43 11.67 8.61 -2.83
N VAL A 44 11.20 8.73 -1.58
CA VAL A 44 11.04 7.61 -0.66
C VAL A 44 9.56 7.44 -0.33
N ALA A 45 9.02 6.26 -0.58
CA ALA A 45 7.64 5.90 -0.23
C ALA A 45 7.56 5.41 1.22
N PHE A 46 6.55 5.84 1.97
CA PHE A 46 6.31 5.43 3.36
C PHE A 46 4.88 4.97 3.52
N GLY A 47 4.69 3.90 4.30
CA GLY A 47 3.34 3.46 4.65
C GLY A 47 3.32 2.34 5.67
N GLY A 48 2.21 2.28 6.41
CA GLY A 48 1.91 1.24 7.40
C GLY A 48 0.78 0.32 6.94
N SER A 49 0.80 -0.96 7.34
CA SER A 49 -0.28 -1.92 7.04
C SER A 49 -0.53 -2.01 5.52
N TYR A 50 -1.77 -1.81 5.05
CA TYR A 50 -2.08 -1.73 3.61
C TYR A 50 -1.28 -0.64 2.89
N GLY A 51 -1.08 0.53 3.52
CA GLY A 51 -0.21 1.57 2.96
C GLY A 51 1.26 1.13 2.85
N GLY A 52 1.70 0.24 3.73
CA GLY A 52 3.02 -0.39 3.64
C GLY A 52 3.12 -1.37 2.48
N ILE A 53 2.05 -2.14 2.20
CA ILE A 53 1.94 -2.97 0.99
C ILE A 53 2.06 -2.08 -0.25
N LEU A 54 1.31 -0.97 -0.31
CA LEU A 54 1.38 -0.02 -1.42
C LEU A 54 2.78 0.58 -1.56
N SER A 55 3.45 0.94 -0.46
CA SER A 55 4.81 1.49 -0.49
C SER A 55 5.82 0.50 -1.06
N ALA A 56 5.75 -0.78 -0.64
CA ALA A 56 6.59 -1.83 -1.20
C ALA A 56 6.31 -2.02 -2.70
N TYR A 57 5.02 -2.09 -3.09
CA TYR A 57 4.63 -2.29 -4.48
C TYR A 57 5.00 -1.11 -5.38
N MET A 58 4.91 0.13 -4.88
CA MET A 58 5.39 1.32 -5.59
C MET A 58 6.87 1.17 -5.96
N ARG A 59 7.73 0.75 -5.01
CA ARG A 59 9.16 0.53 -5.30
C ARG A 59 9.38 -0.62 -6.29
N PHE A 60 8.60 -1.71 -6.23
CA PHE A 60 8.74 -2.83 -7.15
C PHE A 60 8.23 -2.53 -8.57
N LYS A 61 7.10 -1.83 -8.70
CA LYS A 61 6.43 -1.60 -9.99
C LYS A 61 6.87 -0.31 -10.68
N TYR A 62 7.25 0.71 -9.92
CA TYR A 62 7.70 2.01 -10.43
C TYR A 62 9.09 2.39 -9.89
N PRO A 63 10.13 1.54 -10.09
CA PRO A 63 11.48 1.82 -9.57
C PRO A 63 12.13 3.06 -10.21
N ASN A 64 11.60 3.52 -11.35
CA ASN A 64 11.99 4.77 -12.02
C ASN A 64 11.40 6.03 -11.36
N VAL A 65 10.35 5.87 -10.54
CA VAL A 65 9.68 6.98 -9.83
C VAL A 65 10.07 7.01 -8.35
N ILE A 66 10.16 5.83 -7.71
CA ILE A 66 10.42 5.67 -6.28
C ILE A 66 11.78 5.04 -6.08
N ASP A 67 12.71 5.72 -5.40
CA ASP A 67 14.08 5.26 -5.16
C ASP A 67 14.19 4.29 -3.98
N ALA A 68 13.37 4.47 -2.93
CA ALA A 68 13.33 3.60 -1.76
C ALA A 68 11.92 3.55 -1.15
N ALA A 69 11.65 2.54 -0.32
CA ALA A 69 10.39 2.42 0.39
C ALA A 69 10.57 1.88 1.82
N LEU A 70 9.82 2.44 2.77
CA LEU A 70 9.61 1.90 4.11
C LEU A 70 8.19 1.32 4.21
N ALA A 71 8.10 0.00 4.27
CA ALA A 71 6.86 -0.75 4.40
C ALA A 71 6.66 -1.25 5.84
N ALA A 72 6.13 -0.39 6.70
CA ALA A 72 5.96 -0.68 8.12
C ALA A 72 4.78 -1.63 8.37
N SER A 73 5.00 -2.71 9.12
CA SER A 73 3.97 -3.71 9.48
C SER A 73 3.09 -4.12 8.29
N ALA A 74 3.69 -4.27 7.11
CA ALA A 74 2.98 -4.54 5.86
C ALA A 74 2.76 -6.06 5.71
N PRO A 75 1.51 -6.56 5.75
CA PRO A 75 1.24 -7.99 5.72
C PRO A 75 1.26 -8.55 4.28
N ILE A 76 2.32 -8.27 3.51
CA ILE A 76 2.42 -8.61 2.08
C ILE A 76 2.18 -10.10 1.83
N TYR A 77 2.76 -10.96 2.68
CA TYR A 77 2.62 -12.41 2.55
C TYR A 77 1.25 -12.92 3.00
N MET A 78 0.53 -12.21 3.87
CA MET A 78 -0.79 -12.66 4.32
C MET A 78 -1.81 -12.70 3.17
N LEU A 79 -1.59 -11.89 2.12
CA LEU A 79 -2.41 -11.91 0.90
C LEU A 79 -2.31 -13.25 0.14
N THR A 80 -1.25 -14.02 0.35
CA THR A 80 -1.03 -15.31 -0.34
C THR A 80 -1.33 -16.52 0.54
N PHE A 81 -1.70 -16.31 1.81
CA PHE A 81 -1.95 -17.39 2.75
C PHE A 81 -3.16 -18.25 2.37
N LYS A 82 -2.96 -19.57 2.48
CA LYS A 82 -3.97 -20.61 2.21
C LYS A 82 -4.10 -21.57 3.39
N GLY A 83 -5.31 -22.10 3.59
CA GLY A 83 -5.58 -23.09 4.63
C GLY A 83 -5.19 -22.59 6.03
N SER A 84 -4.50 -23.45 6.79
CA SER A 84 -4.08 -23.20 8.17
C SER A 84 -3.13 -22.01 8.36
N GLN A 85 -2.51 -21.49 7.29
CA GLN A 85 -1.66 -20.28 7.38
C GLN A 85 -2.45 -19.04 7.82
N ARG A 86 -3.79 -19.04 7.66
CA ARG A 86 -4.66 -17.93 8.06
C ARG A 86 -4.89 -17.84 9.57
N GLU A 87 -4.62 -18.92 10.30
CA GLU A 87 -4.82 -18.99 11.76
C GLU A 87 -3.80 -18.14 12.53
N PHE A 88 -2.68 -17.77 11.90
CA PHE A 88 -1.58 -17.02 12.51
C PHE A 88 -2.05 -15.76 13.25
N PHE A 89 -3.00 -15.01 12.71
CA PHE A 89 -3.38 -13.70 13.27
C PHE A 89 -3.96 -13.83 14.69
N PHE A 90 -4.94 -14.70 14.89
CA PHE A 90 -5.56 -14.86 16.21
C PHE A 90 -4.65 -15.59 17.20
N SER A 91 -3.77 -16.47 16.71
CA SER A 91 -2.72 -17.07 17.56
C SER A 91 -1.76 -15.99 18.08
N ALA A 92 -1.27 -15.09 17.22
CA ALA A 92 -0.40 -14.00 17.63
C ALA A 92 -1.08 -13.05 18.63
N VAL A 93 -2.35 -12.70 18.40
CA VAL A 93 -3.13 -11.90 19.37
C VAL A 93 -3.24 -12.63 20.71
N THR A 94 -3.51 -13.93 20.72
CA THR A 94 -3.61 -14.70 21.98
C THR A 94 -2.28 -14.71 22.73
N GLU A 95 -1.18 -14.89 22.00
CA GLU A 95 0.17 -14.89 22.54
C GLU A 95 0.56 -13.53 23.15
N ASP A 96 0.21 -12.41 22.50
CA ASP A 96 0.43 -11.06 23.04
C ASP A 96 -0.22 -10.89 24.42
N PHE A 97 -1.44 -11.41 24.61
CA PHE A 97 -2.13 -11.35 25.92
C PHE A 97 -1.53 -12.30 26.95
N LEU A 98 -1.08 -13.49 26.54
CA LEU A 98 -0.43 -14.44 27.45
C LEU A 98 0.93 -13.94 27.95
N ASN A 99 1.63 -13.15 27.13
CA ASN A 99 2.95 -12.60 27.43
C ASN A 99 2.92 -11.21 28.07
N ALA A 100 1.74 -10.60 28.21
CA ALA A 100 1.59 -9.34 28.92
C ALA A 100 1.80 -9.57 30.43
N ASP A 101 2.76 -8.86 31.02
CA ASP A 101 2.93 -8.81 32.49
C ASP A 101 1.70 -8.09 33.09
N PRO A 102 1.04 -8.63 34.13
CA PRO A 102 -0.16 -8.05 34.73
C PRO A 102 0.00 -6.63 35.28
#